data_AF-A0A7L7M6C0-F1
#
_entry.id   AF-A0A7L7M6C0-F1
#
_cell.length_a   1.000
_cell.length_b   1.000
_cell.length_c   1.000
_cell.angle_alpha   90.00
_cell.angle_beta   90.00
_cell.angle_gamma   90.00
#
_symmetry.space_group_name_H-M   'P 1'
#
loop_
_entity.id
_entity.type
_entity.pdbx_description
1 polymer ?
#
loop_
_entity_poly.entity_id
_entity_poly.type
_entity_poly.pdbx_seq_one_letter_code
_entity_poly.pdbx_strand_id
1 'polypeptide(L)'
;MTDARRSFGFSFVPPSGPVRKTWEDEPLEDPEDYVYLAMTACSALAKTDARFRIGGFGTQDWGFDIGYDMSSFVEELPELVEGLRSGTPVEIYLYPQGVDRTLLFEPAGGEVVVKCFDHRNPNSPPKEEVHRREDLEAMAAELAVEFARSLETVAPAVFRLEPFCRWKDGDTSDTDQLSGPCGTAGRSEQETG
;
A
#
# COMPACT_ATOMS: atom_id res chain seq x y z
N MET A 1 23.63 25.41 7.89
CA MET A 1 23.09 24.62 9.01
C MET A 1 21.84 23.96 8.48
N THR A 2 22.00 22.78 7.89
CA THR A 2 20.93 22.07 7.19
C THR A 2 19.95 21.58 8.24
N ASP A 3 18.80 22.23 8.30
CA ASP A 3 17.64 21.75 9.06
C ASP A 3 17.41 20.31 8.62
N ALA A 4 17.62 19.35 9.50
CA ALA A 4 17.25 17.95 9.29
C ALA A 4 15.72 17.92 9.29
N ARG A 5 15.12 18.45 8.22
CA ARG A 5 13.68 18.45 8.04
C ARG A 5 13.24 16.99 8.02
N ARG A 6 12.34 16.71 8.95
CA ARG A 6 11.62 15.46 9.08
C ARG A 6 10.79 15.30 7.80
N SER A 7 11.34 14.57 6.83
CA SER A 7 10.72 14.30 5.54
C SER A 7 9.51 13.38 5.70
N PHE A 8 8.54 13.56 4.82
CA PHE A 8 7.45 12.65 4.57
C PHE A 8 8.00 11.27 4.23
N GLY A 9 7.35 10.26 4.76
CA GLY A 9 7.69 8.89 4.48
C GLY A 9 6.81 7.93 5.25
N PHE A 10 6.85 6.69 4.82
CA PHE A 10 6.17 5.58 5.42
C PHE A 10 7.08 4.36 5.48
N SER A 11 6.79 3.45 6.39
CA SER A 11 7.56 2.22 6.57
C SER A 11 6.68 1.14 7.15
N PHE A 12 6.98 -0.09 6.79
CA PHE A 12 6.32 -1.28 7.31
C PHE A 12 7.36 -2.22 7.92
N VAL A 13 7.05 -2.71 9.11
CA VAL A 13 7.84 -3.73 9.81
C VAL A 13 7.02 -5.02 9.77
N PRO A 14 7.53 -6.08 9.14
CA PRO A 14 6.82 -7.35 9.04
C PRO A 14 6.65 -8.01 10.42
N PRO A 15 5.69 -8.94 10.57
CA PRO A 15 5.50 -9.67 11.81
C PRO A 15 6.75 -10.50 12.17
N SER A 16 7.15 -10.51 13.44
CA SER A 16 8.40 -11.16 13.89
C SER A 16 8.23 -12.60 14.34
N GLY A 17 6.98 -13.05 14.54
CA GLY A 17 6.65 -14.36 15.09
C GLY A 17 5.62 -15.15 14.28
N PRO A 18 5.48 -16.46 14.56
CA PRO A 18 4.48 -17.28 13.91
C PRO A 18 3.08 -16.77 14.22
N VAL A 19 2.29 -16.51 13.18
CA VAL A 19 0.91 -16.09 13.30
C VAL A 19 0.09 -17.23 13.88
N ARG A 20 -0.70 -16.96 14.93
CA ARG A 20 -1.71 -17.93 15.38
C ARG A 20 -2.74 -18.07 14.27
N LYS A 21 -2.74 -19.23 13.60
CA LYS A 21 -3.77 -19.64 12.64
C LYS A 21 -5.14 -19.39 13.25
N THR A 22 -5.80 -18.33 12.80
CA THR A 22 -7.11 -17.94 13.34
C THR A 22 -8.17 -17.86 12.25
N TRP A 23 -7.78 -17.85 10.96
CA TRP A 23 -8.68 -17.51 9.85
C TRP A 23 -8.42 -18.26 8.54
N GLU A 24 -7.66 -19.36 8.54
CA GLU A 24 -7.34 -20.09 7.29
C GLU A 24 -8.57 -20.72 6.59
N ASP A 25 -9.74 -20.76 7.23
CA ASP A 25 -10.87 -21.58 6.80
C ASP A 25 -12.14 -20.81 6.38
N GLU A 26 -12.18 -19.48 6.49
CA GLU A 26 -13.34 -18.72 5.99
C GLU A 26 -13.17 -18.40 4.48
N PRO A 27 -14.17 -18.72 3.65
CA PRO A 27 -14.12 -18.38 2.23
C PRO A 27 -14.11 -16.85 2.07
N LEU A 28 -13.28 -16.35 1.15
CA LEU A 28 -13.27 -14.95 0.75
C LEU A 28 -14.62 -14.61 0.10
N GLU A 29 -15.21 -13.50 0.53
CA GLU A 29 -16.53 -13.07 0.05
C GLU A 29 -16.45 -12.49 -1.37
N ASP A 30 -15.41 -11.71 -1.66
CA ASP A 30 -15.18 -11.08 -2.95
C ASP A 30 -13.69 -11.16 -3.36
N PRO A 31 -13.24 -12.26 -3.97
CA PRO A 31 -11.84 -12.44 -4.33
C PRO A 31 -11.39 -11.63 -5.56
N GLU A 32 -12.30 -10.89 -6.22
CA GLU A 32 -12.00 -10.05 -7.38
C GLU A 32 -11.92 -8.57 -7.02
N ASP A 33 -12.51 -8.15 -5.89
CA ASP A 33 -12.44 -6.78 -5.38
C ASP A 33 -11.12 -6.52 -4.63
N TYR A 34 -10.23 -5.73 -5.24
CA TYR A 34 -8.96 -5.33 -4.65
C TYR A 34 -9.10 -4.58 -3.32
N VAL A 35 -10.09 -3.70 -3.18
CA VAL A 35 -10.32 -2.93 -1.95
C VAL A 35 -10.70 -3.86 -0.82
N TYR A 36 -11.61 -4.81 -1.09
CA TYR A 36 -11.95 -5.87 -0.14
C TYR A 36 -10.71 -6.69 0.27
N LEU A 37 -9.87 -7.06 -0.70
CA LEU A 37 -8.66 -7.83 -0.41
C LEU A 37 -7.63 -7.02 0.41
N ALA A 38 -7.44 -5.73 0.11
CA ALA A 38 -6.56 -4.83 0.86
C ALA A 38 -7.01 -4.70 2.32
N MET A 39 -8.32 -4.50 2.55
CA MET A 39 -8.92 -4.47 3.89
C MET A 39 -8.77 -5.81 4.62
N THR A 40 -8.99 -6.93 3.93
CA THR A 40 -8.87 -8.28 4.49
C THR A 40 -7.42 -8.59 4.89
N ALA A 41 -6.46 -8.25 4.02
CA ALA A 41 -5.03 -8.38 4.26
C ALA A 41 -4.58 -7.55 5.48
N CYS A 42 -4.96 -6.28 5.53
CA CYS A 42 -4.68 -5.38 6.64
C CYS A 42 -5.30 -5.88 7.96
N SER A 43 -6.54 -6.36 7.92
CA SER A 43 -7.22 -6.97 9.08
C SER A 43 -6.52 -8.22 9.60
N ALA A 44 -5.92 -9.02 8.71
CA ALA A 44 -5.14 -10.19 9.09
C ALA A 44 -3.80 -9.77 9.74
N LEU A 45 -3.11 -8.79 9.17
CA LEU A 45 -1.85 -8.25 9.70
C LEU A 45 -2.03 -7.54 11.04
N ALA A 46 -3.16 -6.86 11.26
CA ALA A 46 -3.48 -6.19 12.53
C ALA A 46 -3.56 -7.14 13.73
N LYS A 47 -3.71 -8.44 13.49
CA LYS A 47 -3.70 -9.50 14.53
C LYS A 47 -2.29 -9.96 14.91
N THR A 48 -1.27 -9.38 14.30
CA THR A 48 0.14 -9.70 14.51
C THR A 48 0.87 -8.57 15.23
N ASP A 49 2.20 -8.68 15.32
CA ASP A 49 3.09 -7.64 15.84
C ASP A 49 3.70 -6.76 14.73
N ALA A 50 3.20 -6.87 13.49
CA ALA A 50 3.55 -5.97 12.40
C ALA A 50 3.32 -4.50 12.79
N ARG A 51 4.05 -3.59 12.15
CA ARG A 51 3.91 -2.14 12.40
C ARG A 51 3.92 -1.36 11.11
N PHE A 52 2.98 -0.44 10.96
CA PHE A 52 3.01 0.57 9.91
C PHE A 52 3.26 1.94 10.54
N ARG A 53 4.07 2.77 9.89
CA ARG A 53 4.26 4.17 10.26
C ARG A 53 4.18 5.01 9.01
N ILE A 54 3.50 6.14 9.12
CA ILE A 54 3.46 7.19 8.10
C ILE A 54 3.53 8.54 8.80
N GLY A 55 4.29 9.45 8.22
CA GLY A 55 4.54 10.77 8.79
C GLY A 55 5.07 11.73 7.75
N GLY A 56 5.23 12.99 8.15
CA GLY A 56 5.67 14.10 7.33
C GLY A 56 5.06 15.42 7.79
N PHE A 57 5.44 16.50 7.12
CA PHE A 57 4.87 17.84 7.26
C PHE A 57 4.93 18.39 8.70
N GLY A 58 6.01 18.05 9.39
CA GLY A 58 6.29 18.42 10.79
C GLY A 58 5.88 17.39 11.83
N THR A 59 5.16 16.32 11.45
CA THR A 59 4.69 15.27 12.36
C THR A 59 5.31 13.93 11.98
N GLN A 60 6.11 13.33 12.86
CA GLN A 60 6.86 12.10 12.54
C GLN A 60 6.01 10.85 12.39
N ASP A 61 4.87 10.80 13.08
CA ASP A 61 3.98 9.65 13.11
C ASP A 61 2.55 10.17 13.21
N TRP A 62 1.70 9.82 12.24
CA TRP A 62 0.29 10.20 12.23
C TRP A 62 -0.58 9.25 13.05
N GLY A 63 -0.01 8.18 13.61
CA GLY A 63 -0.70 7.26 14.51
C GLY A 63 -1.61 6.26 13.79
N PHE A 64 -1.26 5.89 12.55
CA PHE A 64 -2.03 4.95 11.74
C PHE A 64 -2.08 3.56 12.40
N ASP A 65 -3.26 2.97 12.50
CA ASP A 65 -3.39 1.54 12.75
C ASP A 65 -3.24 0.70 11.46
N ILE A 66 -2.90 -0.58 11.61
CA ILE A 66 -2.72 -1.48 10.47
C ILE A 66 -4.05 -1.90 9.87
N GLY A 67 -5.12 -2.00 10.65
CA GLY A 67 -6.36 -2.62 10.20
C GLY A 67 -7.09 -1.74 9.20
N TYR A 68 -7.44 -0.52 9.62
CA TYR A 68 -8.27 0.40 8.87
C TYR A 68 -7.43 1.49 8.20
N ASP A 69 -6.51 2.11 8.94
CA ASP A 69 -5.80 3.28 8.42
C ASP A 69 -4.82 2.90 7.31
N MET A 70 -4.06 1.81 7.51
CA MET A 70 -3.17 1.28 6.48
C MET A 70 -3.94 0.74 5.27
N SER A 71 -5.16 0.21 5.42
CA SER A 71 -5.91 -0.30 4.25
C SER A 71 -6.21 0.82 3.27
N SER A 72 -6.62 2.00 3.75
CA SER A 72 -6.84 3.18 2.90
C SER A 72 -5.59 3.62 2.14
N PHE A 73 -4.39 3.38 2.69
CA PHE A 73 -3.14 3.66 1.99
C PHE A 73 -2.80 2.56 0.98
N VAL A 74 -3.02 1.29 1.33
CA VAL A 74 -2.75 0.14 0.45
C VAL A 74 -3.68 0.16 -0.76
N GLU A 75 -4.95 0.56 -0.60
CA GLU A 75 -5.92 0.76 -1.68
C GLU A 75 -5.37 1.63 -2.82
N GLU A 76 -4.58 2.66 -2.49
CA GLU A 76 -4.03 3.62 -3.46
C GLU A 76 -2.57 3.29 -3.85
N LEU A 77 -1.97 2.24 -3.26
CA LEU A 77 -0.56 1.90 -3.47
C LEU A 77 -0.21 1.54 -4.92
N PRO A 78 -1.02 0.76 -5.67
CA PRO A 78 -0.75 0.51 -7.08
C PRO A 78 -0.64 1.79 -7.90
N GLU A 79 -1.60 2.71 -7.72
CA GLU A 79 -1.62 4.00 -8.42
C GLU A 79 -0.43 4.88 -8.03
N LEU A 80 -0.05 4.90 -6.74
CA LEU A 80 1.13 5.62 -6.27
C LEU A 80 2.40 5.12 -6.97
N VAL A 81 2.61 3.81 -7.02
CA VAL A 81 3.80 3.22 -7.63
C VAL A 81 3.86 3.54 -9.12
N GLU A 82 2.74 3.36 -9.84
CA GLU A 82 2.69 3.63 -11.28
C GLU A 82 2.83 5.12 -11.60
N GLY A 83 2.20 6.00 -10.84
CA GLY A 83 2.32 7.44 -11.03
C GLY A 83 3.73 7.96 -10.77
N LEU A 84 4.41 7.46 -9.73
CA LEU A 84 5.81 7.79 -9.49
C LEU A 84 6.71 7.34 -10.66
N ARG A 85 6.50 6.14 -11.21
CA ARG A 85 7.26 5.61 -12.35
C ARG A 85 7.01 6.36 -13.65
N SER A 86 5.74 6.56 -13.98
CA SER A 86 5.29 7.23 -15.20
C SER A 86 5.52 8.75 -15.15
N GLY A 87 5.75 9.32 -13.96
CA GLY A 87 5.85 10.76 -13.77
C GLY A 87 4.49 11.46 -13.84
N THR A 88 3.41 10.74 -13.51
CA THR A 88 2.04 11.25 -13.49
C THR A 88 1.65 11.68 -12.08
N PRO A 89 0.92 12.79 -11.90
CA PRO A 89 0.41 13.15 -10.58
C PRO A 89 -0.54 12.09 -10.01
N VAL A 90 -0.41 11.82 -8.71
CA VAL A 90 -1.27 10.85 -7.98
C VAL A 90 -1.80 11.50 -6.72
N GLU A 91 -3.05 11.23 -6.42
CA GLU A 91 -3.72 11.69 -5.22
C GLU A 91 -4.08 10.49 -4.34
N ILE A 92 -3.67 10.52 -3.08
CA ILE A 92 -4.03 9.51 -2.07
C ILE A 92 -4.96 10.15 -1.06
N TYR A 93 -6.13 9.56 -0.89
CA TYR A 93 -7.12 9.99 0.09
C TYR A 93 -7.00 9.17 1.36
N LEU A 94 -6.47 9.79 2.42
CA LEU A 94 -6.36 9.20 3.74
C LEU A 94 -7.55 9.67 4.58
N TYR A 95 -8.61 8.88 4.57
CA TYR A 95 -9.83 9.08 5.36
C TYR A 95 -9.89 8.43 6.76
N PRO A 96 -8.82 7.87 7.38
CA PRO A 96 -8.94 7.31 8.71
C PRO A 96 -9.17 8.36 9.80
N GLN A 97 -9.80 7.92 10.89
CA GLN A 97 -10.22 8.79 11.98
C GLN A 97 -9.03 9.56 12.57
N GLY A 98 -9.11 10.89 12.52
CA GLY A 98 -8.10 11.76 13.14
C GLY A 98 -6.93 12.16 12.24
N VAL A 99 -6.89 11.67 11.00
CA VAL A 99 -5.91 12.09 9.99
C VAL A 99 -6.60 13.02 9.01
N ASP A 100 -7.60 12.51 8.28
CA ASP A 100 -8.39 13.19 7.23
C ASP A 100 -7.54 14.13 6.36
N ARG A 101 -6.73 13.50 5.51
CA ARG A 101 -5.73 14.16 4.65
C ARG A 101 -5.81 13.67 3.23
N THR A 102 -5.50 14.57 2.31
CA THR A 102 -5.14 14.19 0.94
C THR A 102 -3.64 14.42 0.75
N LEU A 103 -2.96 13.45 0.16
CA LEU A 103 -1.60 13.59 -0.33
C LEU A 103 -1.61 13.68 -1.85
N LEU A 104 -1.08 14.77 -2.39
CA LEU A 104 -0.90 14.94 -3.82
C LEU A 104 0.58 14.85 -4.15
N PHE A 105 0.95 13.87 -4.96
CA PHE A 105 2.31 13.65 -5.46
C PHE A 105 2.40 14.27 -6.85
N GLU A 106 3.25 15.29 -7.03
CA GLU A 106 3.47 15.96 -8.32
C GLU A 106 4.91 15.71 -8.80
N PRO A 107 5.15 14.71 -9.66
CA PRO A 107 6.46 14.49 -10.24
C PRO A 107 6.94 15.66 -11.11
N ALA A 108 8.18 16.07 -10.92
CA ALA A 108 8.86 17.14 -11.66
C ALA A 108 10.29 16.70 -12.00
N GLY A 109 10.43 15.90 -13.06
CA GLY A 109 11.72 15.34 -13.45
C GLY A 109 12.21 14.29 -12.45
N GLY A 110 13.35 14.56 -11.79
CA GLY A 110 13.93 13.65 -10.78
C GLY A 110 13.38 13.87 -9.36
N GLU A 111 12.52 14.86 -9.17
CA GLU A 111 11.94 15.22 -7.87
C GLU A 111 10.41 15.02 -7.89
N VAL A 112 9.81 14.97 -6.72
CA VAL A 112 8.37 14.95 -6.50
C VAL A 112 8.04 15.97 -5.42
N VAL A 113 7.10 16.87 -5.72
CA VAL A 113 6.50 17.74 -4.70
C VAL A 113 5.34 16.97 -4.10
N VAL A 114 5.43 16.65 -2.81
CA VAL A 114 4.33 16.03 -2.06
C VAL A 114 3.60 17.13 -1.31
N LYS A 115 2.32 17.31 -1.59
CA LYS A 115 1.44 18.27 -0.92
C LYS A 115 0.50 17.53 0.01
N CYS A 116 0.36 18.02 1.23
CA CYS A 116 -0.58 17.51 2.21
C CYS A 116 -1.66 18.54 2.50
N PHE A 117 -2.90 18.17 2.15
CA PHE A 117 -4.11 18.90 2.50
C PHE A 117 -4.66 18.31 3.80
N ASP A 118 -4.84 19.12 4.83
CA ASP A 118 -5.46 18.72 6.10
C ASP A 118 -6.93 19.14 6.08
N HIS A 119 -7.84 18.20 5.83
CA HIS A 119 -9.27 18.50 5.64
C HIS A 119 -9.95 18.97 6.93
N ARG A 120 -9.31 18.77 8.08
CA ARG A 120 -9.75 19.33 9.37
C ARG A 120 -9.46 20.82 9.48
N ASN A 121 -8.63 21.37 8.61
CA ASN A 121 -8.34 22.79 8.52
C ASN A 121 -8.34 23.27 7.06
N PRO A 122 -9.51 23.28 6.40
CA PRO A 122 -9.64 23.47 4.95
C PRO A 122 -9.24 24.87 4.47
N ASN A 123 -9.09 25.84 5.39
CA ASN A 123 -8.64 27.20 5.07
C ASN A 123 -7.11 27.35 5.11
N SER A 124 -6.37 26.34 5.57
CA SER A 124 -4.92 26.38 5.57
C SER A 124 -4.36 25.95 4.21
N PRO A 125 -3.32 26.62 3.70
CA PRO A 125 -2.65 26.16 2.48
C PRO A 125 -2.06 24.77 2.72
N PRO A 126 -1.93 23.94 1.67
CA PRO A 126 -1.27 22.65 1.80
C PRO A 126 0.16 22.83 2.29
N LYS A 127 0.63 21.88 3.09
CA LYS A 127 2.05 21.79 3.43
C LYS A 127 2.75 21.04 2.30
N GLU A 128 3.97 21.45 1.98
CA GLU A 128 4.73 20.88 0.87
C GLU A 128 6.09 20.38 1.32
N GLU A 129 6.51 19.26 0.75
CA GLU A 129 7.85 18.74 0.87
C GLU A 129 8.34 18.21 -0.48
N VAL A 130 9.64 18.34 -0.73
CA VAL A 130 10.28 17.93 -1.98
C VAL A 130 11.15 16.71 -1.71
N HIS A 131 10.96 15.67 -2.51
CA HIS A 131 11.66 14.40 -2.38
C HIS A 131 12.28 13.99 -3.71
N ARG A 132 13.35 13.21 -3.68
CA ARG A 132 13.80 12.51 -4.89
C ARG A 132 12.76 11.48 -5.27
N ARG A 133 12.42 11.42 -6.55
CA ARG A 133 11.43 10.47 -7.06
C ARG A 133 11.84 9.01 -6.79
N GLU A 134 13.12 8.72 -6.97
CA GLU A 134 13.70 7.39 -6.70
C GLU A 134 13.52 6.94 -5.25
N ASP A 135 13.54 7.86 -4.28
CA ASP A 135 13.39 7.52 -2.86
C ASP A 135 11.93 7.17 -2.54
N LEU A 136 10.97 7.92 -3.09
CA LEU A 136 9.54 7.63 -2.92
C LEU A 136 9.14 6.33 -3.64
N GLU A 137 9.66 6.12 -4.84
CA GLU A 137 9.42 4.88 -5.59
C GLU A 137 9.96 3.67 -4.83
N ALA A 138 11.19 3.74 -4.33
CA ALA A 138 11.79 2.66 -3.54
C ALA A 138 10.98 2.37 -2.28
N MET A 139 10.52 3.41 -1.58
CA MET A 139 9.69 3.28 -0.37
C MET A 139 8.33 2.62 -0.66
N ALA A 140 7.67 3.01 -1.74
CA ALA A 140 6.39 2.42 -2.16
C ALA A 140 6.56 0.95 -2.60
N ALA A 141 7.60 0.65 -3.37
CA ALA A 141 7.91 -0.70 -3.82
C ALA A 141 8.30 -1.62 -2.65
N GLU A 142 9.11 -1.12 -1.70
CA GLU A 142 9.49 -1.86 -0.49
C GLU A 142 8.26 -2.19 0.37
N LEU A 143 7.35 -1.23 0.53
CA LEU A 143 6.08 -1.48 1.22
C LEU A 143 5.29 -2.61 0.54
N ALA A 144 5.10 -2.55 -0.78
CA ALA A 144 4.37 -3.58 -1.52
C ALA A 144 4.98 -4.98 -1.34
N VAL A 145 6.31 -5.08 -1.46
CA VAL A 145 7.06 -6.34 -1.31
C VAL A 145 6.91 -6.91 0.11
N GLU A 146 7.18 -6.10 1.14
CA GLU A 146 7.15 -6.57 2.53
C GLU A 146 5.72 -6.87 3.01
N PHE A 147 4.74 -6.12 2.52
CA PHE A 147 3.33 -6.41 2.73
C PHE A 147 2.97 -7.78 2.15
N ALA A 148 3.26 -8.02 0.87
CA ALA A 148 2.98 -9.28 0.19
C ALA A 148 3.66 -10.49 0.85
N ARG A 149 4.94 -10.38 1.20
CA ARG A 149 5.68 -11.44 1.91
C ARG A 149 5.06 -11.76 3.26
N SER A 150 4.56 -10.76 3.96
CA SER A 150 3.87 -10.98 5.23
C SER A 150 2.58 -11.76 5.04
N LEU A 151 1.82 -11.48 3.98
CA LEU A 151 0.58 -12.21 3.66
C LEU A 151 0.81 -13.69 3.35
N GLU A 152 1.95 -14.07 2.77
CA GLU A 152 2.27 -15.47 2.50
C GLU A 152 2.19 -16.34 3.77
N THR A 153 2.51 -15.77 4.93
CA THR A 153 2.41 -16.45 6.23
C THR A 153 1.10 -16.16 6.96
N VAL A 154 0.59 -14.93 6.86
CA VAL A 154 -0.52 -14.43 7.69
C VAL A 154 -1.89 -14.76 7.08
N ALA A 155 -1.99 -14.64 5.75
CA ALA A 155 -3.23 -14.82 5.00
C ALA A 155 -2.94 -15.46 3.62
N PRO A 156 -2.55 -16.75 3.58
CA PRO A 156 -2.11 -17.39 2.33
C PRO A 156 -3.19 -17.40 1.23
N ALA A 157 -4.47 -17.36 1.59
CA ALA A 157 -5.57 -17.27 0.62
C ALA A 157 -5.58 -15.94 -0.13
N VAL A 158 -5.38 -14.82 0.58
CA VAL A 158 -5.30 -13.48 -0.01
C VAL A 158 -4.00 -13.31 -0.78
N PHE A 159 -2.87 -13.80 -0.23
CA PHE A 159 -1.57 -13.73 -0.89
C PHE A 159 -1.55 -14.33 -2.31
N ARG A 160 -2.35 -15.38 -2.56
CA ARG A 160 -2.40 -16.04 -3.88
C ARG A 160 -3.14 -15.24 -4.94
N LEU A 161 -3.82 -14.17 -4.57
CA LEU A 161 -4.58 -13.31 -5.49
C LEU A 161 -3.74 -12.12 -5.91
N GLU A 162 -4.02 -11.61 -7.10
CA GLU A 162 -3.43 -10.37 -7.59
C GLU A 162 -3.86 -9.17 -6.72
N PRO A 163 -2.99 -8.15 -6.54
CA PRO A 163 -1.62 -8.07 -7.03
C PRO A 163 -0.58 -8.70 -6.09
N PHE A 164 -0.99 -9.20 -4.91
CA PHE A 164 -0.08 -9.56 -3.82
C PHE A 164 0.91 -10.67 -4.17
N CYS A 165 0.50 -11.65 -4.96
CA CYS A 165 1.36 -12.75 -5.36
C CYS A 165 2.57 -12.32 -6.21
N ARG A 166 2.45 -11.23 -6.98
CA ARG A 166 3.52 -10.68 -7.84
C ARG A 166 4.39 -9.69 -7.08
N TRP A 167 3.79 -8.91 -6.18
CA TRP A 167 4.49 -7.92 -5.37
C TRP A 167 5.67 -8.49 -4.60
N LYS A 168 5.61 -9.73 -4.10
CA LYS A 168 6.73 -10.35 -3.35
C LYS A 168 8.03 -10.48 -4.14
N ASP A 169 7.94 -10.51 -5.47
CA ASP A 169 9.08 -10.61 -6.40
C ASP A 169 9.51 -9.23 -6.93
N GLY A 170 8.90 -8.15 -6.42
CA GLY A 170 9.18 -6.76 -6.82
C GLY A 170 8.42 -6.30 -8.06
N ASP A 171 7.54 -7.14 -8.61
CA ASP A 171 6.69 -6.77 -9.73
C ASP A 171 5.44 -6.05 -9.22
N THR A 172 5.57 -4.73 -9.10
CA THR A 172 4.51 -3.81 -8.65
C THR A 172 3.91 -3.03 -9.83
N SER A 173 4.00 -3.58 -11.03
CA SER A 173 3.48 -2.96 -12.26
C SER A 173 1.96 -3.08 -12.30
N ASP A 174 1.27 -2.03 -12.74
CA ASP A 174 -0.18 -2.07 -12.90
C ASP A 174 -0.55 -3.07 -14.00
N THR A 175 -1.57 -3.90 -13.73
CA THR A 175 -2.17 -4.77 -14.74
C THR A 175 -3.67 -4.72 -14.56
N ASP A 176 -4.27 -3.75 -15.24
CA ASP A 176 -5.71 -3.50 -15.43
C ASP A 176 -6.50 -4.70 -16.03
N GLN A 177 -6.00 -5.96 -15.94
CA GLN A 177 -6.58 -7.12 -16.66
C GLN A 177 -6.43 -8.52 -16.02
N LEU A 178 -6.05 -8.70 -14.74
CA LEU A 178 -5.96 -10.07 -14.19
C LEU A 178 -6.58 -10.20 -12.80
N SER A 179 -7.90 -10.19 -12.74
CA SER A 179 -8.64 -10.77 -11.62
C SER A 179 -8.44 -12.29 -11.65
N GLY A 180 -7.65 -12.85 -10.73
CA GLY A 180 -7.48 -14.28 -10.63
C GLY A 180 -6.33 -14.73 -9.71
N PRO A 181 -6.30 -16.02 -9.35
CA PRO A 181 -5.19 -16.58 -8.60
C PRO A 181 -3.92 -16.66 -9.45
N CYS A 182 -2.79 -16.39 -8.83
CA CYS A 182 -1.47 -16.54 -9.42
C CYS A 182 -1.31 -17.94 -10.02
N GLY A 183 -1.16 -18.03 -11.35
CA GLY A 183 -0.82 -19.28 -12.02
C GLY A 183 -1.96 -20.09 -12.64
N THR A 184 -3.17 -19.54 -12.82
CA THR A 184 -4.13 -20.13 -13.79
C THR A 184 -3.82 -19.73 -15.23
N ALA A 185 -2.56 -19.95 -15.65
CA ALA A 185 -2.23 -19.95 -17.07
C ALA A 185 -2.68 -21.29 -17.68
N GLY A 186 -3.86 -21.29 -18.32
CA GLY A 186 -4.26 -22.25 -19.36
C GLY A 186 -4.19 -23.74 -19.02
N ARG A 187 -5.24 -24.29 -18.40
CA ARG A 187 -5.69 -25.63 -18.78
C ARG A 187 -6.63 -25.49 -19.95
N SER A 188 -6.09 -25.59 -21.16
CA SER A 188 -6.89 -25.92 -22.33
C SER A 188 -7.54 -27.28 -22.07
N GLU A 189 -8.86 -27.30 -21.87
CA GLU A 189 -9.64 -28.52 -22.02
C GLU A 189 -9.47 -28.99 -23.47
N GLN A 190 -8.60 -29.97 -23.66
CA GLN A 190 -8.73 -30.87 -24.79
C GLN A 190 -9.89 -31.80 -24.45
N GLU A 191 -11.09 -31.45 -24.88
CA GLU A 191 -12.16 -32.41 -25.06
C GLU A 191 -11.73 -33.40 -26.15
N THR A 192 -11.27 -34.56 -25.71
CA THR A 192 -11.24 -35.79 -26.49
C THR A 192 -12.64 -36.40 -26.53
N GLY A 193 -13.18 -36.62 -27.74
CA GLY A 193 -14.22 -37.62 -27.98
C GLY A 193 -15.44 -37.11 -28.72
#